data_AF-A0A9W4DLS3-F1
#
_entry.id   AF-A0A9W4DLS3-F1
#
_cell.length_a   1.000
_cell.length_b   1.000
_cell.length_c   1.000
_cell.angle_alpha   90.00
_cell.angle_beta   90.00
_cell.angle_gamma   90.00
#
_symmetry.space_group_name_H-M   'P 1'
#
loop_
_entity.id
_entity.type
_entity.pdbx_description
1 polymer ?
#
loop_
_entity_poly.entity_id
_entity_poly.type
_entity_poly.pdbx_seq_one_letter_code
_entity_poly.pdbx_strand_id
1 'polypeptide(L)'
;MTPGQPSTAAPTTHSLWTIARIQNTLSSEVLIRRFLLDLTHAPEHEVMNVFTAWQEVAATIEQHSSEAPALPASIQPATEGR
;
A
#
# COMPACT_ATOMS: atom_id res chain seq x y z
N MET A 1 -22.13 31.00 -26.02
CA MET A 1 -21.70 31.20 -24.62
C MET A 1 -21.56 29.84 -23.97
N THR A 2 -20.36 29.25 -24.11
CA THR A 2 -20.04 27.90 -23.63
C THR A 2 -19.49 28.03 -22.21
N PRO A 3 -20.04 27.33 -21.20
CA PRO A 3 -19.50 27.40 -19.85
C PRO A 3 -18.11 26.77 -19.79
N GLY A 4 -17.23 27.43 -19.03
CA GLY A 4 -15.82 27.08 -18.89
C GLY A 4 -15.61 25.62 -18.48
N GLN A 5 -14.84 24.92 -19.29
CA GLN A 5 -14.28 23.62 -18.96
C GLN A 5 -13.27 23.85 -17.81
N PRO A 6 -13.49 23.31 -16.60
CA PRO A 6 -12.43 23.28 -15.60
C PRO A 6 -11.29 22.46 -16.22
N SER A 7 -10.12 23.09 -16.32
CA SER A 7 -8.90 22.43 -16.78
C SER A 7 -8.67 21.19 -15.93
N THR A 8 -8.86 20.02 -16.54
CA THR A 8 -8.42 18.74 -16.00
C THR A 8 -6.90 18.72 -16.02
N ALA A 9 -6.28 19.48 -15.12
CA ALA A 9 -4.91 19.23 -14.73
C ALA A 9 -4.94 17.88 -14.02
N ALA A 10 -4.58 16.82 -14.75
CA ALA A 10 -4.33 15.53 -14.16
C ALA A 10 -3.39 15.77 -12.95
N PRO A 11 -3.80 15.44 -11.72
CA PRO A 11 -2.92 15.61 -10.58
C PRO A 11 -1.70 14.74 -10.88
N THR A 12 -0.56 15.39 -11.06
CA THR A 12 0.73 14.71 -11.15
C THR A 12 0.81 13.79 -9.95
N THR A 13 0.90 12.49 -10.21
CA THR A 13 0.83 11.39 -9.25
C THR A 13 2.03 11.42 -8.29
N HIS A 14 2.15 12.45 -7.47
CA HIS A 14 2.67 12.27 -6.13
C HIS A 14 1.69 11.28 -5.50
N SER A 15 2.15 10.05 -5.34
CA SER A 15 1.30 8.94 -4.92
C SER A 15 0.82 9.21 -3.49
N LEU A 16 -0.28 9.96 -3.39
CA LEU A 16 -0.89 10.37 -2.14
C LEU A 16 -1.40 9.10 -1.44
N TRP A 17 -1.06 8.95 -0.17
CA TRP A 17 -1.64 7.90 0.65
C TRP A 17 -3.11 8.23 0.87
N THR A 18 -3.97 7.29 0.48
CA THR A 18 -5.42 7.35 0.69
C THR A 18 -5.85 6.09 1.43
N ILE A 19 -7.02 6.14 2.08
CA ILE A 19 -7.61 4.98 2.76
C ILE A 19 -7.69 3.77 1.80
N ALA A 20 -8.17 3.99 0.57
CA ALA A 20 -8.27 2.94 -0.45
C ALA A 20 -6.90 2.37 -0.85
N ARG A 21 -5.87 3.22 -0.94
CA ARG A 21 -4.50 2.77 -1.24
C ARG A 21 -3.94 1.92 -0.10
N ILE A 22 -4.08 2.36 1.15
CA ILE A 22 -3.66 1.60 2.33
C ILE A 22 -4.33 0.23 2.33
N GLN A 23 -5.65 0.15 2.11
CA GLN A 23 -6.37 -1.11 2.04
C GLN A 23 -5.84 -2.05 0.94
N ASN A 24 -5.57 -1.51 -0.25
CA ASN A 24 -5.01 -2.28 -1.35
C ASN A 24 -3.60 -2.82 -1.02
N THR A 25 -2.76 -1.99 -0.41
CA THR A 25 -1.39 -2.38 -0.02
C THR A 25 -1.38 -3.42 1.09
N LEU A 26 -2.29 -3.33 2.08
CA LEU A 26 -2.37 -4.30 3.16
C LEU A 26 -2.68 -5.72 2.64
N SER A 27 -3.52 -5.84 1.60
CA SER A 27 -3.91 -7.10 0.92
C SER A 27 -4.50 -8.22 1.80
N SER A 28 -4.41 -8.12 3.13
CA SER A 28 -4.93 -9.05 4.13
C SER A 28 -6.21 -8.51 4.73
N GLU A 29 -7.28 -9.30 4.63
CA GLU A 29 -8.60 -8.94 5.16
C GLU A 29 -8.54 -8.62 6.67
N VAL A 30 -7.70 -9.32 7.42
CA VAL A 30 -7.52 -9.10 8.87
C VAL A 30 -6.92 -7.71 9.14
N LEU A 31 -5.90 -7.31 8.39
CA LEU A 31 -5.26 -6.00 8.53
C LEU A 31 -6.20 -4.88 8.09
N ILE A 32 -6.94 -5.07 7.00
CA ILE A 32 -7.93 -4.11 6.50
C ILE A 32 -9.03 -3.87 7.55
N ARG A 33 -9.58 -4.94 8.13
CA ARG A 33 -10.58 -4.83 9.20
C ARG A 33 -10.03 -4.12 10.42
N ARG A 34 -8.80 -4.45 10.83
CA ARG A 34 -8.14 -3.81 11.96
C ARG A 34 -7.95 -2.31 11.72
N PHE A 35 -7.44 -1.91 10.56
CA PHE A 35 -7.29 -0.52 10.15
C PHE A 35 -8.62 0.25 10.23
N LEU A 36 -9.68 -0.31 9.66
CA LEU A 36 -11.01 0.33 9.70
C LEU A 36 -11.57 0.44 11.12
N LEU A 37 -11.34 -0.56 11.97
CA LEU A 37 -11.72 -0.53 13.39
C LEU A 37 -10.96 0.55 14.15
N ASP A 38 -9.63 0.62 14.02
CA ASP A 38 -8.83 1.67 14.65
C ASP A 38 -9.27 3.06 14.16
N LEU A 39 -9.55 3.23 12.86
CA LEU A 39 -9.97 4.52 12.30
C LEU A 39 -11.36 4.96 12.77
N THR A 40 -12.29 4.01 12.94
CA THR A 40 -13.67 4.29 13.39
C THR A 40 -13.79 4.46 14.91
N HIS A 41 -12.91 3.82 15.68
CA HIS A 41 -12.88 3.94 17.14
C HIS A 41 -11.99 5.08 17.64
N ALA A 42 -11.10 5.62 16.79
CA ALA A 42 -10.26 6.75 17.15
C ALA A 42 -11.10 8.02 17.39
N PRO A 43 -10.82 8.79 18.45
CA PRO A 43 -11.39 10.13 18.59
C PRO A 43 -10.90 11.03 17.44
N GLU A 44 -11.70 12.03 17.05
CA GLU A 44 -11.46 12.88 15.87
C GLU A 44 -10.03 13.41 15.75
N HIS A 45 -9.44 13.86 16.87
CA HIS A 45 -8.09 14.40 16.93
C HIS A 45 -6.98 13.36 16.69
N GLU A 46 -7.27 12.08 16.87
CA GLU A 46 -6.34 10.97 16.67
C GLU A 46 -6.52 10.25 15.33
N VAL A 47 -7.62 10.49 14.60
CA VAL A 47 -7.89 9.82 13.31
C VAL A 47 -6.73 10.00 12.33
N MET A 48 -6.14 11.20 12.27
CA MET A 48 -4.96 11.46 11.42
C MET A 48 -3.69 10.76 11.92
N ASN A 49 -3.55 10.61 13.23
CA ASN A 49 -2.42 9.91 13.84
C ASN A 49 -2.49 8.40 13.52
N VAL A 50 -3.67 7.81 13.69
CA VAL A 50 -3.97 6.43 13.29
C VAL A 50 -3.75 6.23 11.79
N PHE A 51 -4.27 7.13 10.95
CA PHE A 51 -4.05 7.07 9.51
C PHE A 51 -2.55 7.09 9.16
N THR A 52 -1.78 7.96 9.80
CA THR A 52 -0.33 8.09 9.56
C THR A 52 0.42 6.81 9.95
N ALA A 53 0.09 6.22 11.10
CA ALA A 53 0.68 4.95 11.54
C ALA A 53 0.38 3.82 10.54
N TRP A 54 -0.86 3.72 10.04
CA TRP A 54 -1.23 2.72 9.03
C TRP A 54 -0.62 2.99 7.66
N GLN A 55 -0.38 4.25 7.31
CA GLN A 55 0.38 4.63 6.14
C GLN A 55 1.83 4.12 6.23
N GLU A 56 2.50 4.25 7.38
CA GLU A 56 3.86 3.74 7.56
C GLU A 56 3.91 2.22 7.45
N VAL A 57 2.98 1.51 8.08
CA VAL A 57 2.84 0.05 7.96
C VAL A 57 2.65 -0.37 6.50
N ALA A 58 1.74 0.30 5.78
CA ALA A 58 1.51 0.03 4.36
C ALA A 58 2.76 0.31 3.51
N ALA A 59 3.48 1.41 3.77
CA ALA A 59 4.72 1.73 3.06
C ALA A 59 5.79 0.64 3.26
N THR A 60 5.94 0.12 4.49
CA THR A 60 6.85 -1.00 4.77
C THR A 60 6.43 -2.26 4.02
N ILE A 61 5.14 -2.58 3.98
CA ILE A 61 4.64 -3.74 3.22
C ILE A 61 4.91 -3.58 1.71
N GLU A 62 4.68 -2.39 1.15
CA GLU A 62 4.95 -2.09 -0.26
C GLU A 62 6.44 -2.24 -0.60
N GLN A 63 7.32 -1.79 0.30
CA GLN A 63 8.77 -1.96 0.19
C GLN A 63 9.18 -3.43 0.23
N HIS A 64 8.69 -4.20 1.20
CA HIS A 64 9.00 -5.63 1.33
C HIS A 64 8.42 -6.48 0.19
N SER A 65 7.28 -6.08 -0.38
CA SER A 65 6.71 -6.71 -1.57
C SER A 65 7.58 -6.46 -2.81
N SER A 66 8.17 -5.26 -2.92
CA SER A 66 9.16 -4.94 -3.96
C SER A 66 10.50 -5.64 -3.73
N GLU A 67 10.83 -5.93 -2.48
CA GLU A 67 12.03 -6.65 -2.05
C GLU A 67 11.78 -8.17 -1.90
N ALA A 68 10.80 -8.71 -2.62
CA ALA A 68 10.66 -10.15 -2.76
C ALA A 68 12.02 -10.71 -3.22
N PRO A 69 12.62 -11.66 -2.47
CA PRO A 69 13.93 -12.18 -2.84
C PRO A 69 13.76 -12.83 -4.20
N ALA A 70 14.45 -12.26 -5.20
CA ALA A 70 14.80 -13.02 -6.38
C ALA A 70 15.44 -14.30 -5.86
N LEU A 71 14.67 -15.40 -5.92
CA LEU A 71 15.15 -16.73 -5.60
C LEU A 71 16.53 -16.87 -6.25
N PRO A 72 17.59 -17.26 -5.54
CA PRO A 72 18.83 -17.63 -6.21
C PRO A 72 18.49 -18.84 -7.07
N ALA A 73 18.27 -18.58 -8.36
CA ALA A 73 18.19 -19.58 -9.39
C ALA A 73 19.58 -20.24 -9.50
N SER A 74 19.87 -21.25 -8.67
CA SER A 74 20.81 -22.35 -8.93
C SER A 74 21.10 -23.16 -7.66
N ILE A 75 20.22 -24.10 -7.34
CA ILE A 75 20.69 -25.41 -6.88
C ILE A 75 20.02 -26.43 -7.79
N GLN A 76 20.54 -26.56 -9.01
CA GLN A 76 20.28 -27.73 -9.83
C GLN A 76 21.17 -28.86 -9.27
N PRO A 77 20.63 -30.00 -8.81
CA PRO A 77 21.46 -31.19 -8.66
C PRO A 77 21.86 -31.60 -10.08
N ALA A 78 23.10 -31.31 -10.47
CA ALA A 78 23.66 -31.85 -11.69
C ALA A 78 23.57 -33.37 -11.61
N THR A 79 22.84 -33.96 -12.55
CA THR A 79 22.82 -35.40 -12.80
C THR A 79 24.25 -35.85 -13.08
N GLU A 80 24.92 -36.40 -12.06
CA GLU A 80 26.23 -37.01 -12.19
C GLU A 80 26.06 -38.33 -12.97
N GLY A 81 26.12 -38.22 -14.29
CA GLY A 81 26.32 -39.35 -15.17
C GLY A 81 27.82 -39.58 -15.34
N ARG A 82 28.32 -40.69 -14.79
CA ARG A 82 29.50 -41.37 -15.32
C ARG A 82 29.41 -42.87 -15.09
#